data_AF-A0A9E0LN01-F1
#
_entry.id   AF-A0A9E0LN01-F1
#
_cell.length_a   1.000
_cell.length_b   1.000
_cell.length_c   1.000
_cell.angle_alpha   90.00
_cell.angle_beta   90.00
_cell.angle_gamma   90.00
#
_symmetry.space_group_name_H-M   'P 1'
#
loop_
_entity.id
_entity.type
_entity.pdbx_description
1 polymer ?
#
loop_
_entity_poly.entity_id
_entity_poly.type
_entity_poly.pdbx_seq_one_letter_code
_entity_poly.pdbx_strand_id
1 'polypeptide(L)'
;MYQDVFHGLEEAQKNLNRSVELPWIAENPARDCTLAVMCDRDGGDPQWTFTIGEGASKEIRWNYQTGDIGLITNLLTRECLGDNTDMNAQQLEAFGGMRATASNIPSITVPSDDTPVARAAFTESQEIPRHATLEGDLLNMTVPHVLQSILISKMTGLLSVTQQDELIDVFFESGQPLHAASPECKGEAAIMELLTWSKGKFSFYPNDRSGERTVHRSIELLIAESGPLVEQHEVLLKNGVTINSYFIRKHPHLTEAQFEEKVSRGANLSIDEQKQFYQIIDNQSTLFELLRKMPFNKVEWIPLIYNLLVCDLVALTDKPTQTKQQPLEAMGVDRSAIDAGMKNMMRQETGLINYPVILYFLEQEYFRWEHTGAPFCLLIFEMRVRTPAGLEPLPLSMIKEAARRINLVKRNIDQLAHFETFGFLLMLPYTGVQAATMVAKRVTEVLWDENMGTELDSRNLAIAFGVTGIPEDCQDLGMMLSAAKDAMNSSKASGTPVVSFRASRNQ
;
A
#
# COMPACT_ATOMS: atom_id res chain seq x y z
N MET A 1 -15.66 -18.98 9.37
CA MET A 1 -15.82 -17.63 9.95
C MET A 1 -16.19 -16.59 8.91
N TYR A 2 -15.29 -16.13 8.03
CA TYR A 2 -15.64 -15.11 7.03
C TYR A 2 -16.84 -15.50 6.16
N GLN A 3 -16.89 -16.76 5.67
CA GLN A 3 -18.01 -17.27 4.87
C GLN A 3 -19.34 -17.30 5.64
N ASP A 4 -19.31 -17.55 6.94
CA ASP A 4 -20.52 -17.62 7.79
C ASP A 4 -21.09 -16.22 8.04
N VAL A 5 -20.21 -15.25 8.32
CA VAL A 5 -20.57 -13.83 8.46
C VAL A 5 -21.12 -13.29 7.13
N PHE A 6 -20.46 -13.61 6.02
CA PHE A 6 -20.91 -13.23 4.68
C PHE A 6 -22.30 -13.82 4.37
N HIS A 7 -22.54 -15.09 4.69
CA HIS A 7 -23.83 -15.73 4.50
C HIS A 7 -24.93 -15.09 5.37
N GLY A 8 -24.64 -14.78 6.64
CA GLY A 8 -25.57 -14.05 7.51
C GLY A 8 -25.98 -12.69 6.94
N LEU A 9 -25.03 -11.96 6.35
CA LEU A 9 -25.33 -10.69 5.70
C LEU A 9 -26.23 -10.87 4.47
N GLU A 10 -25.95 -11.86 3.61
CA GLU A 10 -26.80 -12.15 2.45
C GLU A 10 -28.24 -12.51 2.86
N GLU A 11 -28.41 -13.25 3.96
CA GLU A 11 -29.73 -13.58 4.49
C GLU A 11 -30.45 -12.36 5.10
N ALA A 12 -29.73 -11.46 5.77
CA ALA A 12 -30.31 -10.23 6.31
C ALA A 12 -30.71 -9.23 5.21
N GLN A 13 -29.95 -9.17 4.12
CA GLN A 13 -30.29 -8.37 2.94
C GLN A 13 -31.54 -8.90 2.23
N LYS A 14 -31.78 -10.22 2.28
CA LYS A 14 -33.03 -10.84 1.78
C LYS A 14 -34.23 -10.61 2.72
N ASN A 15 -33.97 -10.35 4.01
CA ASN A 15 -34.99 -10.20 5.05
C ASN A 15 -34.89 -8.84 5.78
N LEU A 16 -35.09 -7.74 5.04
CA LEU A 16 -35.01 -6.37 5.55
C LEU A 16 -35.90 -6.15 6.81
N ASN A 17 -35.40 -5.34 7.75
CA ASN A 17 -36.00 -5.04 9.06
C ASN A 17 -36.22 -6.26 9.97
N ARG A 18 -35.57 -7.38 9.68
CA ARG A 18 -35.50 -8.54 10.58
C ARG A 18 -34.06 -8.82 10.94
N SER A 19 -33.85 -9.20 12.19
CA SER A 19 -32.55 -9.68 12.63
C SER A 19 -32.38 -11.14 12.21
N VAL A 20 -31.27 -11.43 11.53
CA VAL A 20 -30.82 -12.79 11.24
C VAL A 20 -29.79 -13.16 12.30
N GLU A 21 -30.08 -14.20 13.08
CA GLU A 21 -29.23 -14.69 14.16
C GLU A 21 -28.46 -15.94 13.72
N LEU A 22 -27.14 -15.90 13.86
CA LEU A 22 -26.24 -17.02 13.63
C LEU A 22 -25.72 -17.53 14.98
N PRO A 23 -25.97 -18.79 15.34
CA PRO A 23 -25.36 -19.40 16.52
C PRO A 23 -23.85 -19.50 16.27
N TRP A 24 -23.06 -19.03 17.24
CA TRP A 24 -21.61 -19.00 17.15
C TRP A 24 -20.99 -19.88 18.23
N ILE A 25 -20.08 -20.77 17.84
CA ILE A 25 -19.38 -21.67 18.78
C ILE A 25 -17.96 -21.13 18.98
N ALA A 26 -17.68 -20.61 20.18
CA ALA A 26 -16.31 -20.27 20.59
C ALA A 26 -15.60 -21.52 21.15
N GLU A 27 -14.26 -21.59 21.07
CA GLU A 27 -13.48 -22.75 21.53
C GLU A 27 -13.52 -22.97 23.05
N ASN A 28 -14.09 -22.04 23.82
CA ASN A 28 -14.37 -22.20 25.25
C ASN A 28 -15.87 -22.50 25.48
N PRO A 29 -16.27 -23.75 25.78
CA PRO A 29 -17.64 -24.26 25.65
C PRO A 29 -18.62 -23.83 26.76
N ALA A 30 -18.33 -22.75 27.50
CA ALA A 30 -19.08 -22.41 28.70
C ALA A 30 -20.23 -21.40 28.49
N ARG A 31 -20.34 -20.74 27.33
CA ARG A 31 -21.39 -19.72 27.06
C ARG A 31 -21.86 -19.77 25.62
N ASP A 32 -23.17 -19.70 25.42
CA ASP A 32 -23.77 -19.59 24.09
C ASP A 32 -23.47 -18.22 23.48
N CYS A 33 -22.96 -18.19 22.25
CA CYS A 33 -22.67 -16.94 21.55
C CYS A 33 -23.61 -16.81 20.35
N THR A 34 -24.09 -15.59 20.09
CA THR A 34 -24.98 -15.30 18.96
C THR A 34 -24.52 -14.04 18.25
N LEU A 35 -24.34 -14.15 16.94
CA LEU A 35 -24.12 -13.01 16.05
C LEU A 35 -25.44 -12.67 15.36
N ALA A 36 -25.89 -11.44 15.51
CA ALA A 36 -27.11 -10.93 14.90
C ALA A 36 -26.77 -9.84 13.86
N VAL A 37 -27.42 -9.89 12.70
CA VAL A 37 -27.30 -8.84 11.67
C VAL A 37 -28.67 -8.38 11.20
N MET A 38 -28.84 -7.07 11.03
CA MET A 38 -30.07 -6.46 10.55
C MET A 38 -29.77 -5.41 9.49
N CYS A 39 -30.47 -5.48 8.36
CA CYS A 39 -30.42 -4.49 7.30
C CYS A 39 -31.71 -3.65 7.31
N ASP A 40 -31.58 -2.32 7.33
CA ASP A 40 -32.72 -1.41 7.29
C ASP A 40 -33.29 -1.29 5.86
N ARG A 41 -34.60 -1.03 5.76
CA ARG A 41 -35.33 -0.81 4.51
C ARG A 41 -35.03 0.54 3.88
N ASP A 42 -34.63 1.52 4.68
CA ASP A 42 -34.32 2.88 4.22
C ASP A 42 -32.91 3.00 3.60
N GLY A 43 -32.14 1.90 3.60
CA GLY A 43 -30.77 1.84 3.12
C GLY A 43 -29.76 2.38 4.14
N GLY A 44 -28.54 1.84 4.10
CA GLY A 44 -27.47 2.14 5.06
C GLY A 44 -26.63 0.91 5.37
N ASP A 45 -25.59 1.10 6.17
CA ASP A 45 -24.72 0.01 6.60
C ASP A 45 -25.46 -0.94 7.56
N PRO A 46 -25.25 -2.26 7.45
CA PRO A 46 -25.91 -3.25 8.29
C PRO A 46 -25.49 -3.10 9.76
N GLN A 47 -26.44 -3.37 10.65
CA GLN A 47 -26.26 -3.34 12.10
C GLN A 47 -25.89 -4.74 12.58
N TRP A 48 -24.71 -4.87 13.19
CA TRP A 48 -24.18 -6.12 13.73
C TRP A 48 -24.19 -6.07 15.26
N THR A 49 -24.66 -7.13 15.89
CA THR A 49 -24.69 -7.25 17.36
C THR A 49 -24.19 -8.63 17.75
N PHE A 50 -23.16 -8.68 18.60
CA PHE A 50 -22.67 -9.95 19.15
C PHE A 50 -23.03 -10.04 20.63
N THR A 51 -23.58 -11.18 20.99
CA THR A 51 -24.14 -11.42 22.32
C THR A 51 -23.61 -12.72 22.89
N ILE A 52 -23.33 -12.73 24.19
CA ILE A 52 -22.88 -13.90 24.93
C ILE A 52 -23.91 -14.21 26.03
N GLY A 53 -24.24 -15.48 26.19
CA GLY A 53 -25.21 -16.00 27.16
C GLY A 53 -26.64 -16.13 26.62
N GLU A 54 -27.45 -16.95 27.30
CA GLU A 54 -28.87 -17.16 26.97
C GLU A 54 -29.79 -16.52 28.03
N GLY A 55 -30.98 -16.08 27.62
CA GLY A 55 -32.03 -15.63 28.54
C GLY A 55 -31.67 -14.41 29.39
N ALA A 56 -31.71 -14.57 30.72
CA ALA A 56 -31.52 -13.47 31.69
C ALA A 56 -30.06 -13.05 31.88
N SER A 57 -29.09 -13.86 31.42
CA SER A 57 -27.66 -13.56 31.43
C SER A 57 -27.13 -13.06 30.08
N LYS A 58 -28.03 -12.57 29.20
CA LYS A 58 -27.71 -12.07 27.87
C LYS A 58 -26.92 -10.76 27.96
N GLU A 59 -25.65 -10.78 27.56
CA GLU A 59 -24.77 -9.61 27.55
C GLU A 59 -24.39 -9.22 26.11
N ILE A 60 -24.68 -7.98 25.72
CA ILE A 60 -24.24 -7.44 24.43
C ILE A 60 -22.77 -7.09 24.55
N ARG A 61 -21.91 -7.83 23.84
CA ARG A 61 -20.48 -7.66 23.89
C ARG A 61 -20.03 -6.47 23.04
N TRP A 62 -20.64 -6.30 21.89
CA TRP A 62 -20.43 -5.15 21.01
C TRP A 62 -21.59 -4.98 20.02
N ASN A 63 -21.71 -3.75 19.50
CA ASN A 63 -22.66 -3.37 18.49
C ASN A 63 -21.97 -2.41 17.50
N TYR A 64 -22.02 -2.72 16.20
CA TYR A 64 -21.37 -1.95 15.14
C TYR A 64 -22.28 -1.80 13.92
N GLN A 65 -22.28 -0.59 13.35
CA GLN A 65 -22.89 -0.31 12.06
C GLN A 65 -21.81 -0.22 11.00
N THR A 66 -21.70 -1.24 10.13
CA THR A 66 -20.64 -1.29 9.11
C THR A 66 -20.94 -2.29 8.00
N GLY A 67 -20.66 -1.91 6.75
CA GLY A 67 -20.63 -2.84 5.61
C GLY A 67 -19.35 -3.67 5.50
N ASP A 68 -18.35 -3.42 6.35
CA ASP A 68 -17.06 -4.13 6.33
C ASP A 68 -17.16 -5.48 7.06
N ILE A 69 -17.31 -6.54 6.28
CA ILE A 69 -17.37 -7.93 6.74
C ILE A 69 -16.03 -8.40 7.33
N GLY A 70 -14.91 -7.81 6.88
CA GLY A 70 -13.58 -8.10 7.40
C GLY A 70 -13.44 -7.63 8.85
N LEU A 71 -13.94 -6.44 9.17
CA LEU A 71 -13.98 -5.93 10.54
C LEU A 71 -14.78 -6.86 11.47
N ILE A 72 -15.97 -7.29 11.06
CA ILE A 72 -16.82 -8.20 11.85
C ILE A 72 -16.14 -9.57 12.05
N THR A 73 -15.49 -10.08 11.01
CA THR A 73 -14.72 -11.34 11.09
C THR A 73 -13.56 -11.23 12.07
N ASN A 74 -12.83 -10.11 12.07
CA ASN A 74 -11.72 -9.87 12.99
C ASN A 74 -12.21 -9.73 14.45
N LEU A 75 -13.33 -9.05 14.68
CA LEU A 75 -13.94 -8.94 16.01
C LEU A 75 -14.35 -10.31 16.56
N LEU A 76 -15.00 -11.15 15.73
CA LEU A 76 -15.35 -12.51 16.12
C LEU A 76 -14.12 -13.37 16.39
N THR A 77 -13.08 -13.24 15.57
CA THR A 77 -11.81 -13.97 15.76
C THR A 77 -11.18 -13.62 17.10
N ARG A 78 -11.12 -12.33 17.46
CA ARG A 78 -10.58 -11.87 18.75
C ARG A 78 -11.37 -12.42 19.93
N GLU A 79 -12.70 -12.38 19.87
CA GLU A 79 -13.53 -12.90 20.97
C GLU A 79 -13.50 -14.45 21.07
N CYS A 80 -13.12 -15.16 20.00
CA CYS A 80 -13.00 -16.62 20.01
C CYS A 80 -11.64 -17.14 20.52
N LEU A 81 -10.54 -16.40 20.30
CA LEU A 81 -9.18 -16.86 20.61
C LEU A 81 -8.69 -16.47 22.00
N GLY A 82 -9.35 -15.53 22.68
CA GLY A 82 -8.92 -15.04 24.00
C GLY A 82 -7.61 -14.25 23.95
N ASP A 83 -7.35 -13.46 24.99
CA ASP A 83 -6.33 -12.40 25.04
C ASP A 83 -4.85 -12.88 25.06
N ASN A 84 -4.57 -14.11 24.63
CA ASN A 84 -3.23 -14.67 24.55
C ASN A 84 -2.89 -15.04 23.10
N THR A 85 -2.44 -14.07 22.32
CA THR A 85 -1.45 -14.31 21.26
C THR A 85 -0.93 -12.97 20.75
N ASP A 86 0.36 -12.72 20.98
CA ASP A 86 1.15 -11.79 20.17
C ASP A 86 1.11 -12.28 18.71
N MET A 87 0.12 -11.79 17.95
CA MET A 87 0.04 -12.07 16.52
C MET A 87 0.99 -11.15 15.77
N ASN A 88 2.07 -11.75 15.29
CA ASN A 88 3.09 -11.13 14.46
C ASN A 88 2.46 -10.58 13.17
N ALA A 89 2.79 -9.33 12.81
CA ALA A 89 2.22 -8.57 11.69
C ALA A 89 2.38 -9.22 10.29
N GLN A 90 3.03 -10.38 10.19
CA GLN A 90 3.22 -11.14 8.95
C GLN A 90 2.10 -12.14 8.64
N GLN A 91 1.21 -12.48 9.59
CA GLN A 91 0.04 -13.35 9.30
C GLN A 91 -1.19 -12.58 8.81
N LEU A 92 -1.18 -11.24 8.87
CA LEU A 92 -2.25 -10.37 8.36
C LEU A 92 -2.15 -10.08 6.85
N GLU A 93 -1.08 -10.49 6.16
CA GLU A 93 -0.94 -10.30 4.71
C GLU A 93 -1.63 -11.39 3.87
N ALA A 94 -2.11 -12.48 4.50
CA ALA A 94 -2.74 -13.60 3.81
C ALA A 94 -4.24 -13.40 3.47
N PHE A 95 -4.87 -12.32 3.94
CA PHE A 95 -6.27 -11.99 3.64
C PHE A 95 -6.41 -10.52 3.25
N GLY A 96 -6.23 -10.23 1.97
CA GLY A 96 -6.83 -9.07 1.27
C GLY A 96 -6.56 -7.70 1.86
N GLY A 97 -5.56 -7.00 1.33
CA GLY A 97 -5.24 -5.63 1.72
C GLY A 97 -6.39 -4.64 1.54
N MET A 98 -6.58 -3.79 2.55
CA MET A 98 -7.01 -2.39 2.46
C MET A 98 -6.70 -1.71 3.80
N ARG A 99 -5.92 -0.62 3.75
CA ARG A 99 -5.59 0.20 4.92
C ARG A 99 -6.75 1.16 5.20
N ALA A 100 -7.22 1.21 6.45
CA ALA A 100 -7.92 2.37 7.00
C ALA A 100 -7.51 2.60 8.46
N THR A 101 -7.27 3.87 8.75
CA THR A 101 -6.87 4.47 10.02
C THR A 101 -8.09 4.85 10.85
N ALA A 102 -8.12 4.59 12.17
CA ALA A 102 -8.64 5.51 13.19
C ALA A 102 -8.50 4.91 14.60
N SER A 103 -8.27 5.82 15.55
CA SER A 103 -7.93 5.65 16.96
C SER A 103 -9.15 5.81 17.88
N ASN A 104 -8.96 5.44 19.16
CA ASN A 104 -9.75 5.67 20.40
C ASN A 104 -10.95 4.71 20.60
N ILE A 105 -11.17 4.09 21.78
CA ILE A 105 -11.52 4.62 23.12
C ILE A 105 -11.28 3.49 24.20
N PRO A 106 -11.13 3.81 25.51
CA PRO A 106 -10.27 3.08 26.46
C PRO A 106 -10.91 1.98 27.35
N SER A 107 -10.01 1.23 28.00
CA SER A 107 -10.21 0.11 28.92
C SER A 107 -10.59 0.52 30.36
N ILE A 108 -11.51 -0.21 31.01
CA ILE A 108 -11.58 -0.40 32.48
C ILE A 108 -12.03 -1.85 32.80
N THR A 109 -11.29 -2.52 33.70
CA THR A 109 -11.42 -3.88 34.28
C THR A 109 -12.46 -3.95 35.43
N VAL A 110 -12.95 -5.09 35.96
CA VAL A 110 -12.42 -6.07 36.98
C VAL A 110 -13.49 -7.20 37.21
N PRO A 111 -13.43 -8.20 38.15
CA PRO A 111 -12.37 -8.98 38.87
C PRO A 111 -12.64 -10.54 38.91
N SER A 112 -11.70 -11.37 39.44
CA SER A 112 -11.96 -12.39 40.50
C SER A 112 -10.81 -13.42 40.72
N ASP A 113 -10.60 -13.73 42.00
CA ASP A 113 -9.57 -14.54 42.69
C ASP A 113 -9.44 -16.05 42.36
N ASP A 114 -8.23 -16.61 42.50
CA ASP A 114 -7.86 -17.50 43.64
C ASP A 114 -6.34 -17.86 43.71
N THR A 115 -5.85 -18.01 44.94
CA THR A 115 -4.47 -17.82 45.50
C THR A 115 -3.63 -19.13 45.64
N PRO A 116 -2.40 -19.25 46.25
CA PRO A 116 -1.49 -18.32 46.97
C PRO A 116 0.05 -18.46 46.73
N VAL A 117 0.87 -17.42 46.98
CA VAL A 117 2.16 -17.39 47.77
C VAL A 117 2.59 -15.92 47.89
N ALA A 118 2.49 -15.34 49.09
CA ALA A 118 2.77 -13.93 49.34
C ALA A 118 4.27 -13.62 49.45
N ARG A 119 4.83 -13.03 48.39
CA ARG A 119 5.94 -12.06 48.49
C ARG A 119 5.35 -10.68 48.23
N ALA A 120 5.41 -9.81 49.24
CA ALA A 120 4.79 -8.50 49.25
C ALA A 120 5.43 -7.53 48.23
N ALA A 121 4.59 -6.94 47.38
CA ALA A 121 4.81 -5.73 46.55
C ALA A 121 3.55 -5.55 45.68
N PHE A 122 2.86 -4.42 45.51
CA PHE A 122 2.88 -3.07 46.08
C PHE A 122 1.46 -2.49 45.86
N THR A 123 0.85 -2.05 46.97
CA THR A 123 -0.05 -0.91 47.17
C THR A 123 -0.88 -0.35 46.00
N GLU A 124 -2.21 -0.50 46.08
CA GLU A 124 -3.16 0.50 45.57
C GLU A 124 -2.82 1.85 46.22
N SER A 125 -2.33 2.80 45.42
CA SER A 125 -2.29 4.19 45.82
C SER A 125 -3.73 4.66 46.03
N GLN A 126 -4.15 4.78 47.28
CA GLN A 126 -5.21 5.73 47.63
C GLN A 126 -4.80 7.06 46.99
N GLU A 127 -5.58 7.56 46.02
CA GLU A 127 -5.41 8.93 45.54
C GLU A 127 -5.72 9.86 46.72
N ILE A 128 -4.65 10.26 47.42
CA ILE A 128 -4.68 11.40 48.32
C ILE A 128 -5.19 12.57 47.46
N PRO A 129 -6.27 13.27 47.85
CA PRO A 129 -6.73 14.43 47.10
C PRO A 129 -5.55 15.39 46.92
N ARG A 130 -5.13 15.58 45.66
CA ARG A 130 -3.99 16.41 45.31
C ARG A 130 -4.33 17.85 45.67
N HIS A 131 -3.72 18.37 46.74
CA HIS A 131 -3.92 19.75 47.13
C HIS A 131 -2.94 20.63 46.37
N ALA A 132 -3.45 21.37 45.38
CA ALA A 132 -2.66 22.41 44.74
C ALA A 132 -2.35 23.50 45.77
N THR A 133 -1.09 23.95 45.84
CA THR A 133 -0.68 25.07 46.72
C THR A 133 -0.51 26.39 45.98
N LEU A 134 -0.45 26.33 44.65
CA LEU A 134 -0.44 27.48 43.77
C LEU A 134 -1.29 27.12 42.56
N GLU A 135 -2.33 27.90 42.28
CA GLU A 135 -3.23 27.67 41.15
C GLU A 135 -3.66 29.00 40.54
N GLY A 136 -3.97 29.00 39.25
CA GLY A 136 -4.39 30.21 38.56
C GLY A 136 -4.60 30.03 37.06
N ASP A 137 -4.79 31.16 36.38
CA ASP A 137 -4.98 31.25 34.94
C ASP A 137 -3.81 32.03 34.30
N LEU A 138 -3.34 31.54 33.15
CA LEU A 138 -2.25 32.15 32.39
C LEU A 138 -2.59 33.56 31.85
N LEU A 139 -3.87 33.91 31.77
CA LEU A 139 -4.32 35.28 31.47
C LEU A 139 -3.94 36.29 32.57
N ASN A 140 -3.88 35.84 33.83
CA ASN A 140 -3.55 36.69 34.98
C ASN A 140 -2.06 36.62 35.33
N MET A 141 -1.44 35.45 35.13
CA MET A 141 -0.03 35.21 35.44
C MET A 141 0.61 34.40 34.31
N THR A 142 1.41 35.06 33.49
CA THR A 142 2.08 34.43 32.33
C THR A 142 3.01 33.30 32.76
N VAL A 143 3.26 32.34 31.86
CA VAL A 143 4.15 31.19 32.12
C VAL A 143 5.52 31.63 32.67
N PRO A 144 6.25 32.62 32.10
CA PRO A 144 7.51 33.08 32.68
C PRO A 144 7.38 33.54 34.14
N HIS A 145 6.29 34.22 34.51
CA HIS A 145 6.06 34.65 35.89
C HIS A 145 5.79 33.47 36.82
N VAL A 146 5.02 32.46 36.38
CA VAL A 146 4.76 31.23 37.17
C VAL A 146 6.08 30.49 37.44
N LEU A 147 6.87 30.29 36.39
CA LEU A 147 8.19 29.68 36.45
C LEU A 147 9.14 30.45 37.39
N GLN A 148 9.20 31.78 37.28
CA GLN A 148 9.99 32.63 38.18
C GLN A 148 9.52 32.59 39.63
N SER A 149 8.21 32.52 39.89
CA SER A 149 7.66 32.43 41.24
C SER A 149 8.09 31.13 41.94
N ILE A 150 8.06 30.01 41.23
CA ILE A 150 8.53 28.70 41.70
C ILE A 150 10.02 28.74 42.02
N LEU A 151 10.81 29.37 41.15
CA LEU A 151 12.25 29.57 41.34
C LEU A 151 12.54 30.39 42.60
N ILE A 152 11.95 31.59 42.72
CA ILE A 152 12.19 32.52 43.84
C ILE A 152 11.76 31.88 45.17
N SER A 153 10.63 31.18 45.16
CA SER A 153 10.09 30.49 46.34
C SER A 153 10.77 29.16 46.63
N LYS A 154 11.73 28.74 45.79
CA LYS A 154 12.47 27.46 45.88
C LYS A 154 11.55 26.24 46.03
N MET A 155 10.42 26.25 45.32
CA MET A 155 9.41 25.20 45.45
C MET A 155 9.89 23.90 44.81
N THR A 156 9.47 22.77 45.39
CA THR A 156 9.79 21.41 44.93
C THR A 156 8.47 20.68 44.76
N GLY A 157 8.19 20.16 43.56
CA GLY A 157 6.85 19.70 43.20
C GLY A 157 6.61 19.60 41.71
N LEU A 158 5.38 19.27 41.34
CA LEU A 158 4.90 19.24 39.95
C LEU A 158 4.11 20.51 39.64
N LEU A 159 4.52 21.26 38.62
CA LEU A 159 3.65 22.22 37.94
C LEU A 159 2.95 21.50 36.80
N SER A 160 1.62 21.49 36.83
CA SER A 160 0.78 20.97 35.76
C SER A 160 0.06 22.13 35.09
N VAL A 161 0.20 22.26 33.77
CA VAL A 161 -0.43 23.34 32.99
C VAL A 161 -1.29 22.73 31.89
N THR A 162 -2.53 23.19 31.80
CA THR A 162 -3.53 22.69 30.85
C THR A 162 -4.02 23.83 29.95
N GLN A 163 -4.04 23.57 28.64
CA GLN A 163 -4.63 24.46 27.64
C GLN A 163 -5.47 23.62 26.68
N GLN A 164 -6.80 23.80 26.72
CA GLN A 164 -7.74 22.97 25.94
C GLN A 164 -7.55 21.48 26.27
N ASP A 165 -7.09 20.67 25.31
CA ASP A 165 -6.79 19.24 25.45
C ASP A 165 -5.29 18.95 25.59
N GLU A 166 -4.44 19.97 25.59
CA GLU A 166 -2.99 19.85 25.80
C GLU A 166 -2.64 19.96 27.29
N LEU A 167 -1.70 19.12 27.73
CA LEU A 167 -1.17 19.05 29.09
C LEU A 167 0.35 19.08 29.05
N ILE A 168 0.96 19.95 29.85
CA ILE A 168 2.41 19.95 30.07
C ILE A 168 2.69 19.90 31.57
N ASP A 169 3.48 18.91 31.96
CA ASP A 169 3.91 18.68 33.33
C ASP A 169 5.39 19.04 33.46
N VAL A 170 5.73 19.83 34.48
CA VAL A 170 7.10 20.25 34.79
C VAL A 170 7.40 19.98 36.26
N PHE A 171 8.36 19.11 36.53
CA PHE A 171 8.81 18.76 37.87
C PHE A 171 9.97 19.65 38.29
N PHE A 172 9.93 20.12 39.53
CA PHE A 172 10.90 21.04 40.11
C PHE A 172 11.57 20.45 41.35
N GLU A 173 12.84 20.80 41.53
CA GLU A 173 13.62 20.56 42.73
C GLU A 173 14.30 21.85 43.19
N SER A 174 13.95 22.32 44.39
CA SER A 174 14.48 23.57 44.98
C SER A 174 14.35 24.78 44.03
N GLY A 175 13.23 24.87 43.32
CA GLY A 175 12.93 25.92 42.34
C GLY A 175 13.52 25.70 40.95
N GLN A 176 14.38 24.70 40.75
CA GLN A 176 14.98 24.40 39.44
C GLN A 176 14.19 23.31 38.71
N PRO A 177 13.95 23.44 37.40
CA PRO A 177 13.28 22.40 36.62
C PRO A 177 14.19 21.17 36.53
N LEU A 178 13.61 20.00 36.83
CA LEU A 178 14.28 18.70 36.82
C LEU A 178 13.88 17.90 35.56
N HIS A 179 12.58 17.84 35.30
CA HIS A 179 11.99 17.09 34.20
C HIS A 179 10.78 17.84 33.67
N ALA A 180 10.52 17.75 32.38
CA ALA A 180 9.27 18.21 31.79
C ALA A 180 8.80 17.23 30.72
N ALA A 181 7.49 17.13 30.53
CA ALA A 181 6.90 16.28 29.51
C ALA A 181 5.57 16.84 29.02
N SER A 182 5.35 16.71 27.72
CA SER A 182 4.06 16.78 27.05
C SER A 182 3.79 15.44 26.35
N PRO A 183 2.59 15.23 25.77
CA PRO A 183 2.33 14.06 24.93
C PRO A 183 3.28 13.94 23.72
N GLU A 184 3.82 15.07 23.23
CA GLU A 184 4.61 15.13 22.00
C GLU A 184 6.12 15.22 22.25
N CYS A 185 6.55 15.85 23.35
CA CYS A 185 7.98 16.06 23.61
C CYS A 185 8.34 15.97 25.10
N LYS A 186 9.65 15.80 25.38
CA LYS A 186 10.19 15.67 26.74
C LYS A 186 11.38 16.61 26.95
N GLY A 187 11.63 16.95 28.21
CA GLY A 187 12.73 17.80 28.63
C GLY A 187 12.53 19.25 28.25
N GLU A 188 13.61 19.90 27.84
CA GLU A 188 13.61 21.35 27.58
C GLU A 188 12.65 21.76 26.47
N ALA A 189 12.43 20.90 25.48
CA ALA A 189 11.44 21.15 24.42
C ALA A 189 10.02 21.36 24.99
N ALA A 190 9.62 20.59 26.01
CA ALA A 190 8.32 20.76 26.65
C ALA A 190 8.22 22.08 27.43
N ILE A 191 9.32 22.56 28.01
CA ILE A 191 9.36 23.88 28.66
C ILE A 191 9.30 24.99 27.60
N MET A 192 10.04 24.85 26.51
CA MET A 192 10.03 25.81 25.40
C MET A 192 8.63 25.90 24.76
N GLU A 193 7.97 24.77 24.59
CA GLU A 193 6.58 24.68 24.16
C GLU A 193 5.64 25.39 25.15
N LEU A 194 5.75 25.09 26.45
CA LEU A 194 4.94 25.71 27.49
C LEU A 194 5.12 27.24 27.51
N LEU A 195 6.32 27.75 27.27
CA LEU A 195 6.60 29.20 27.18
C LEU A 195 5.86 29.88 26.03
N THR A 196 5.39 29.13 25.01
CA THR A 196 4.55 29.67 23.94
C THR A 196 3.07 29.81 24.31
N TRP A 197 2.64 29.27 25.46
CA TRP A 197 1.24 29.30 25.89
C TRP A 197 0.87 30.64 26.51
N SER A 198 -0.21 31.25 26.00
CA SER A 198 -0.73 32.54 26.47
C SER A 198 -2.06 32.42 27.23
N LYS A 199 -2.66 31.23 27.26
CA LYS A 199 -3.95 30.93 27.89
C LYS A 199 -3.91 29.52 28.47
N GLY A 200 -4.60 29.29 29.58
CA GLY A 200 -4.65 27.98 30.22
C GLY A 200 -4.74 28.08 31.72
N LYS A 201 -4.87 26.95 32.40
CA LYS A 201 -4.87 26.86 33.86
C LYS A 201 -3.63 26.15 34.33
N PHE A 202 -3.07 26.61 35.44
CA PHE A 202 -1.93 25.95 36.07
C PHE A 202 -2.24 25.58 37.53
N SER A 203 -1.64 24.48 37.97
CA SER A 203 -1.74 23.99 39.34
C SER A 203 -0.41 23.39 39.76
N PHE A 204 0.06 23.73 40.97
CA PHE A 204 1.30 23.23 41.53
C PHE A 204 1.05 22.28 42.70
N TYR A 205 1.65 21.09 42.64
CA TYR A 205 1.51 20.00 43.60
C TYR A 205 2.85 19.71 44.31
N PRO A 206 3.03 20.16 45.57
CA PRO A 206 4.32 20.05 46.28
C PRO A 206 4.76 18.66 46.68
N ASN A 207 3.90 17.64 46.57
CA ASN A 207 4.22 16.27 46.99
C ASN A 207 4.69 15.38 45.84
N ASP A 208 4.54 15.86 44.60
CA ASP A 208 4.81 15.07 43.40
C ASP A 208 6.26 15.27 42.97
N ARG A 209 6.96 14.18 42.69
CA ARG A 209 8.38 14.15 42.32
C ARG A 209 8.56 13.25 41.11
N SER A 210 9.58 13.56 40.32
CA SER A 210 10.04 12.67 39.24
C SER A 210 11.44 12.16 39.57
N GLY A 211 11.70 10.90 39.21
CA GLY A 211 13.05 10.32 39.23
C GLY A 211 13.83 10.58 37.94
N GLU A 212 13.19 11.13 36.91
CA GLU A 212 13.82 11.46 35.64
C GLU A 212 14.47 12.85 35.70
N ARG A 213 15.60 13.02 35.01
CA ARG A 213 16.24 14.32 34.79
C ARG A 213 16.42 14.51 33.28
N THR A 214 15.63 15.38 32.70
CA THR A 214 15.68 15.70 31.26
C THR A 214 15.96 17.17 31.00
N VAL A 215 15.90 18.01 32.04
CA VAL A 215 16.20 19.44 31.97
C VAL A 215 17.57 19.68 32.61
N HIS A 216 18.44 20.36 31.87
CA HIS A 216 19.82 20.60 32.29
C HIS A 216 20.15 22.09 32.34
N ARG A 217 19.48 22.89 31.51
CA ARG A 217 19.61 24.34 31.48
C ARG A 217 18.78 25.03 32.56
N SER A 218 19.22 26.22 32.95
CA SER A 218 18.52 27.03 33.95
C SER A 218 17.23 27.60 33.37
N ILE A 219 16.25 27.81 34.25
CA ILE A 219 14.94 28.35 33.86
C ILE A 219 15.04 29.74 33.23
N GLU A 220 15.98 30.57 33.70
CA GLU A 220 16.22 31.91 33.18
C GLU A 220 16.76 31.86 31.75
N LEU A 221 17.64 30.91 31.45
CA LEU A 221 18.17 30.71 30.09
C LEU A 221 17.06 30.25 29.14
N LEU A 222 16.23 29.30 29.58
CA LEU A 222 15.08 28.83 28.79
C LEU A 222 14.07 29.96 28.52
N ILE A 223 13.77 30.79 29.53
CA ILE A 223 12.92 31.97 29.35
C ILE A 223 13.54 32.93 28.33
N ALA A 224 14.83 33.24 28.45
CA ALA A 224 15.52 34.17 27.54
C ALA A 224 15.54 33.66 26.09
N GLU A 225 15.84 32.37 25.88
CA GLU A 225 15.89 31.76 24.55
C GLU A 225 14.51 31.53 23.93
N SER A 226 13.45 31.48 24.72
CA SER A 226 12.08 31.32 24.19
C SER A 226 11.56 32.52 23.43
N GLY A 227 12.14 33.72 23.62
CA GLY A 227 11.66 34.97 23.02
C GLY A 227 11.41 34.89 21.50
N PRO A 228 12.41 34.50 20.68
CA PRO A 228 12.23 34.31 19.25
C PRO A 228 11.14 33.29 18.89
N LEU A 229 11.05 32.17 19.61
CA LEU A 229 10.04 31.14 19.36
C LEU A 229 8.63 31.66 19.63
N VAL A 230 8.43 32.40 20.72
CA VAL A 230 7.16 33.04 21.08
C VAL A 230 6.75 34.06 20.01
N GLU A 231 7.68 34.92 19.59
CA GLU A 231 7.41 35.92 18.55
C GLU A 231 7.04 35.27 17.21
N GLN A 232 7.79 34.24 16.79
CA GLN A 232 7.50 33.48 15.58
C GLN A 232 6.11 32.83 15.65
N HIS A 233 5.78 32.18 16.77
CA HIS A 233 4.46 31.58 16.98
C HIS A 233 3.34 32.61 16.88
N GLU A 234 3.50 33.78 17.50
CA GLU A 234 2.52 34.87 17.39
C GLU A 234 2.35 35.36 15.96
N VAL A 235 3.43 35.49 15.19
CA VAL A 235 3.37 35.90 13.79
C VAL A 235 2.63 34.85 12.95
N LEU A 236 2.88 33.56 13.19
CA LEU A 236 2.15 32.48 12.53
C LEU A 236 0.64 32.55 12.83
N LEU A 237 0.27 32.71 14.11
CA LEU A 237 -1.13 32.83 14.52
C LEU A 237 -1.80 34.08 13.93
N LYS A 238 -1.12 35.24 13.91
CA LYS A 238 -1.61 36.47 13.29
C LYS A 238 -1.82 36.33 11.79
N ASN A 239 -1.00 35.52 11.12
CA ASN A 239 -1.14 35.20 9.70
C ASN A 239 -2.19 34.11 9.42
N GLY A 240 -2.88 33.58 10.44
CA GLY A 240 -3.93 32.58 10.30
C GLY A 240 -3.44 31.14 10.20
N VAL A 241 -2.18 30.86 10.57
CA VAL A 241 -1.66 29.50 10.61
C VAL A 241 -2.29 28.74 11.76
N THR A 242 -2.90 27.60 11.42
CA THR A 242 -3.49 26.63 12.33
C THR A 242 -3.08 25.22 11.89
N ILE A 243 -3.33 24.23 12.73
CA ILE A 243 -3.05 22.82 12.40
C ILE A 243 -3.84 22.31 11.17
N ASN A 244 -4.97 22.97 10.85
CA ASN A 244 -5.80 22.66 9.70
C ASN A 244 -5.49 23.53 8.46
N SER A 245 -4.51 24.42 8.56
CA SER A 245 -4.17 25.30 7.44
C SER A 245 -3.39 24.58 6.37
N TYR A 246 -3.60 24.98 5.11
CA TYR A 246 -2.89 24.43 3.95
C TYR A 246 -1.72 25.33 3.56
N PHE A 247 -0.64 24.71 3.08
CA PHE A 247 0.52 25.43 2.56
C PHE A 247 0.68 25.15 1.06
N ILE A 248 0.98 26.21 0.29
CA ILE A 248 1.30 26.09 -1.13
C ILE A 248 2.74 26.52 -1.39
N ARG A 249 3.42 25.80 -2.28
CA ARG A 249 4.74 26.21 -2.79
C ARG A 249 4.59 27.34 -3.78
N LYS A 250 5.27 28.46 -3.52
CA LYS A 250 5.23 29.65 -4.39
C LYS A 250 6.06 29.52 -5.67
N HIS A 251 7.03 28.61 -5.69
CA HIS A 251 7.99 28.49 -6.78
C HIS A 251 8.01 27.05 -7.33
N PRO A 252 7.21 26.74 -8.38
CA PRO A 252 7.09 25.38 -8.93
C PRO A 252 8.37 24.81 -9.56
N HIS A 253 9.27 25.69 -10.02
CA HIS A 253 10.52 25.32 -10.70
C HIS A 253 11.76 25.75 -9.91
N LEU A 254 11.65 25.83 -8.58
CA LEU A 254 12.76 26.21 -7.71
C LEU A 254 13.85 25.14 -7.73
N THR A 255 15.08 25.52 -8.09
CA THR A 255 16.22 24.60 -8.01
C THR A 255 16.73 24.50 -6.57
N GLU A 256 17.48 23.44 -6.28
CA GLU A 256 18.08 23.23 -4.95
C GLU A 256 18.98 24.40 -4.52
N ALA A 257 19.88 24.85 -5.39
CA ALA A 257 20.75 25.99 -5.09
C ALA A 257 19.96 27.29 -4.82
N GLN A 258 18.85 27.52 -5.53
CA GLN A 258 17.98 28.67 -5.29
C GLN A 258 17.21 28.57 -3.97
N PHE A 259 16.82 27.35 -3.58
CA PHE A 259 16.19 27.09 -2.30
C PHE A 259 17.15 27.41 -1.15
N GLU A 260 18.37 26.87 -1.20
CA GLU A 260 19.42 27.09 -0.20
C GLU A 260 19.77 28.58 -0.08
N GLU A 261 19.89 29.28 -1.22
CA GLU A 261 20.12 30.73 -1.23
C GLU A 261 18.99 31.48 -0.51
N LYS A 262 17.72 31.15 -0.78
CA LYS A 262 16.57 31.79 -0.14
C LYS A 262 16.52 31.53 1.36
N VAL A 263 16.72 30.28 1.79
CA VAL A 263 16.69 29.88 3.20
C VAL A 263 17.86 30.50 3.97
N SER A 264 19.03 30.66 3.35
CA SER A 264 20.22 31.25 3.98
C SER A 264 20.02 32.71 4.44
N ARG A 265 19.01 33.42 3.89
CA ARG A 265 18.65 34.79 4.30
C ARG A 265 17.72 34.82 5.52
N GLY A 266 17.23 33.67 5.95
CA GLY A 266 16.31 33.48 7.06
C GLY A 266 16.99 33.07 8.37
N ALA A 267 16.25 32.37 9.22
CA ALA A 267 16.74 31.83 10.48
C ALA A 267 17.81 30.73 10.26
N ASN A 268 18.73 30.62 11.21
CA ASN A 268 19.77 29.59 11.21
C ASN A 268 19.20 28.23 11.67
N LEU A 269 18.49 27.57 10.75
CA LEU A 269 17.91 26.25 10.93
C LEU A 269 18.59 25.24 10.00
N SER A 270 18.44 23.94 10.29
CA SER A 270 18.94 22.89 9.41
C SER A 270 18.38 23.05 7.99
N ILE A 271 19.27 23.19 7.01
CA ILE A 271 18.89 23.32 5.60
C ILE A 271 18.22 22.03 5.12
N ASP A 272 18.73 20.87 5.56
CA ASP A 272 18.22 19.56 5.19
C ASP A 272 16.78 19.36 5.68
N GLU A 273 16.48 19.71 6.93
CA GLU A 273 15.13 19.59 7.50
C GLU A 273 14.14 20.52 6.78
N GLN A 274 14.55 21.76 6.51
CA GLN A 274 13.72 22.70 5.77
C GLN A 274 13.46 22.24 4.34
N LYS A 275 14.48 21.68 3.68
CA LYS A 275 14.36 21.14 2.31
C LYS A 275 13.43 19.93 2.28
N GLN A 276 13.60 18.99 3.19
CA GLN A 276 12.74 17.81 3.32
C GLN A 276 11.29 18.21 3.59
N PHE A 277 11.07 19.14 4.52
CA PHE A 277 9.74 19.64 4.81
C PHE A 277 9.12 20.38 3.60
N TYR A 278 9.90 21.23 2.91
CA TYR A 278 9.42 21.91 1.70
C TYR A 278 9.03 20.94 0.58
N GLN A 279 9.75 19.82 0.42
CA GLN A 279 9.48 18.81 -0.60
C GLN A 279 8.17 18.05 -0.37
N ILE A 280 7.78 17.82 0.89
CA ILE A 280 6.52 17.12 1.20
C ILE A 280 5.27 18.01 1.04
N ILE A 281 5.44 19.33 0.90
CA ILE A 281 4.33 20.26 0.64
C ILE A 281 3.75 20.00 -0.76
N ASP A 282 2.60 19.36 -0.81
CA ASP A 282 1.90 18.92 -2.02
C ASP A 282 0.76 19.87 -2.44
N ASN A 283 0.67 21.05 -1.81
CA ASN A 283 -0.38 22.06 -2.00
C ASN A 283 -1.80 21.59 -1.61
N GLN A 284 -1.93 20.41 -0.97
CA GLN A 284 -3.20 19.76 -0.66
C GLN A 284 -3.30 19.29 0.79
N SER A 285 -2.18 18.96 1.43
CA SER A 285 -2.10 18.52 2.81
C SER A 285 -2.22 19.71 3.77
N THR A 286 -2.94 19.50 4.87
CA THR A 286 -2.94 20.40 6.04
C THR A 286 -1.62 20.33 6.80
N LEU A 287 -1.34 21.30 7.67
CA LEU A 287 -0.19 21.24 8.58
C LEU A 287 -0.18 19.94 9.41
N PHE A 288 -1.35 19.52 9.89
CA PHE A 288 -1.52 18.25 10.60
C PHE A 288 -1.01 17.06 9.79
N GLU A 289 -1.42 16.95 8.53
CA GLU A 289 -1.03 15.84 7.65
C GLU A 289 0.45 15.90 7.27
N LEU A 290 1.02 17.10 7.12
CA LEU A 290 2.45 17.28 6.88
C LEU A 290 3.27 16.84 8.10
N LEU A 291 2.85 17.21 9.31
CA LEU A 291 3.49 16.79 10.56
C LEU A 291 3.33 15.28 10.82
N ARG A 292 2.28 14.63 10.29
CA ARG A 292 2.21 13.16 10.29
C ARG A 292 3.23 12.50 9.37
N LYS A 293 3.59 13.15 8.25
CA LYS A 293 4.61 12.65 7.31
C LYS A 293 6.03 12.92 7.84
N MET A 294 6.23 14.07 8.47
CA MET A 294 7.49 14.49 9.07
C MET A 294 7.22 14.96 10.52
N PRO A 295 7.28 14.04 11.50
CA PRO A 295 6.92 14.33 12.89
C PRO A 295 7.91 15.31 13.51
N PHE A 296 7.47 16.56 13.63
CA PHE A 296 8.14 17.62 14.36
C PHE A 296 7.27 18.10 15.50
N ASN A 297 7.88 18.27 16.68
CA ASN A 297 7.20 18.89 17.81
C ASN A 297 7.06 20.41 17.60
N LYS A 298 6.28 21.06 18.47
CA LYS A 298 5.98 22.50 18.39
C LYS A 298 7.22 23.40 18.34
N VAL A 299 8.29 23.02 19.03
CA VAL A 299 9.55 23.77 19.06
C VAL A 299 10.30 23.68 17.73
N GLU A 300 10.12 22.60 16.98
CA GLU A 300 10.77 22.34 15.70
C GLU A 300 9.99 22.93 14.52
N TRP A 301 8.67 22.72 14.46
CA TRP A 301 7.91 23.14 13.29
C TRP A 301 7.62 24.63 13.26
N ILE A 302 7.50 25.32 14.40
CA ILE A 302 7.22 26.77 14.44
C ILE A 302 8.32 27.56 13.72
N PRO A 303 9.61 27.43 14.07
CA PRO A 303 10.68 28.14 13.38
C PRO A 303 10.77 27.77 11.91
N LEU A 304 10.54 26.49 11.58
CA LEU A 304 10.60 25.99 10.22
C LEU A 304 9.52 26.64 9.33
N ILE A 305 8.26 26.59 9.74
CA ILE A 305 7.14 27.17 8.99
C ILE A 305 7.30 28.69 8.89
N TYR A 306 7.69 29.33 9.99
CA TYR A 306 8.00 30.76 10.01
C TYR A 306 9.05 31.11 8.96
N ASN A 307 10.16 30.36 8.91
CA ASN A 307 11.24 30.66 7.99
C ASN A 307 10.82 30.46 6.53
N LEU A 308 10.09 29.38 6.22
CA LEU A 308 9.58 29.14 4.87
C LEU A 308 8.62 30.26 4.39
N LEU A 309 7.82 30.83 5.31
CA LEU A 309 6.94 31.96 4.99
C LEU A 309 7.74 33.25 4.76
N VAL A 310 8.69 33.58 5.64
CA VAL A 310 9.51 34.80 5.53
C VAL A 310 10.42 34.77 4.30
N CYS A 311 10.97 33.61 3.94
CA CYS A 311 11.79 33.41 2.75
C CYS A 311 10.97 33.40 1.43
N ASP A 312 9.66 33.64 1.50
CA ASP A 312 8.73 33.65 0.36
C ASP A 312 8.69 32.31 -0.40
N LEU A 313 8.91 31.19 0.31
CA LEU A 313 8.90 29.84 -0.27
C LEU A 313 7.50 29.24 -0.26
N VAL A 314 6.73 29.51 0.79
CA VAL A 314 5.38 29.00 0.97
C VAL A 314 4.37 30.12 1.20
N ALA A 315 3.10 29.83 0.94
CA ALA A 315 1.99 30.71 1.28
C ALA A 315 0.88 29.93 1.98
N LEU A 316 0.11 30.61 2.82
CA LEU A 316 -1.08 30.07 3.46
C LEU A 316 -2.27 30.10 2.49
N THR A 317 -3.13 29.09 2.54
CA THR A 317 -4.42 29.10 1.84
C THR A 317 -5.52 28.46 2.70
N ASP A 318 -6.74 29.00 2.60
CA ASP A 318 -7.92 28.52 3.34
C ASP A 318 -8.59 27.32 2.66
N LYS A 319 -8.15 26.97 1.45
CA LYS A 319 -8.68 25.86 0.66
C LYS A 319 -7.54 25.05 0.06
N PRO A 320 -7.65 23.71 -0.01
CA PRO A 320 -6.68 22.91 -0.73
C PRO A 320 -6.64 23.40 -2.17
N THR A 321 -5.44 23.74 -2.65
CA THR A 321 -5.30 24.11 -4.05
C THR A 321 -5.36 22.81 -4.81
N GLN A 322 -6.52 22.53 -5.44
CA GLN A 322 -6.60 21.52 -6.48
C GLN A 322 -5.67 21.97 -7.60
N THR A 323 -4.41 21.59 -7.47
CA THR A 323 -3.48 21.63 -8.56
C THR A 323 -4.11 20.66 -9.55
N LYS A 324 -4.77 21.18 -10.59
CA LYS A 324 -5.14 20.37 -11.74
C LYS A 324 -3.84 19.68 -12.13
N GLN A 325 -3.69 18.41 -11.77
CA GLN A 325 -2.58 17.61 -12.25
C GLN A 325 -2.65 17.82 -13.76
N GLN A 326 -1.60 18.43 -14.33
CA GLN A 326 -1.48 18.42 -15.77
C GLN A 326 -1.65 16.95 -16.15
N PRO A 327 -2.57 16.60 -17.05
CA PRO A 327 -2.69 15.22 -17.49
C PRO A 327 -1.28 14.79 -17.87
N LEU A 328 -0.80 13.69 -17.28
CA LEU A 328 0.48 13.08 -17.65
C LEU A 328 0.54 13.12 -19.17
N GLU A 329 1.40 13.96 -19.74
CA GLU A 329 1.62 13.95 -21.17
C GLU A 329 2.17 12.56 -21.47
N ALA A 330 1.35 11.75 -22.13
CA ALA A 330 1.74 10.41 -22.49
C ALA A 330 3.04 10.55 -23.28
N MET A 331 4.15 10.04 -22.74
CA MET A 331 5.36 9.88 -23.54
C MET A 331 4.95 9.00 -24.71
N GLY A 332 4.88 9.59 -25.90
CA GLY A 332 4.54 8.87 -27.10
C GLY A 332 5.56 7.74 -27.26
N VAL A 333 5.09 6.51 -27.41
CA VAL A 333 5.97 5.41 -27.80
C VAL A 333 6.34 5.64 -29.25
N ASP A 334 7.62 5.94 -29.51
CA ASP A 334 8.13 6.12 -30.88
C ASP A 334 8.08 4.80 -31.64
N ARG A 335 6.99 4.60 -32.38
CA ARG A 335 6.79 3.41 -33.21
C ARG A 335 7.87 3.27 -34.28
N SER A 336 8.43 4.37 -34.78
CA SER A 336 9.47 4.32 -35.80
C SER A 336 10.77 3.72 -35.26
N ALA A 337 11.11 4.02 -34.01
CA ALA A 337 12.24 3.40 -33.31
C ALA A 337 12.01 1.90 -33.08
N ILE A 338 10.79 1.50 -32.71
CA ILE A 338 10.42 0.09 -32.57
C ILE A 338 10.55 -0.64 -33.92
N ASP A 339 9.98 -0.09 -34.99
CA ASP A 339 10.01 -0.68 -36.32
C ASP A 339 11.45 -0.82 -36.83
N ALA A 340 12.30 0.20 -36.58
CA ALA A 340 13.72 0.17 -36.92
C ALA A 340 14.48 -0.92 -36.14
N GLY A 341 14.23 -1.06 -34.84
CA GLY A 341 14.81 -2.12 -34.01
C GLY A 341 14.39 -3.52 -34.47
N MET A 342 13.10 -3.70 -34.74
CA MET A 342 12.53 -4.97 -35.20
C MET A 342 13.05 -5.39 -36.58
N LYS A 343 13.31 -4.43 -37.48
CA LYS A 343 13.85 -4.71 -38.82
C LYS A 343 15.18 -5.48 -38.80
N ASN A 344 16.03 -5.24 -37.81
CA ASN A 344 17.30 -5.95 -37.65
C ASN A 344 17.14 -7.36 -37.04
N MET A 345 16.02 -7.61 -36.38
CA MET A 345 15.68 -8.88 -35.74
C MET A 345 14.91 -9.84 -36.67
N MET A 346 14.55 -9.38 -37.87
CA MET A 346 13.78 -10.13 -38.87
C MET A 346 14.61 -10.45 -40.12
N ARG A 347 14.29 -11.57 -40.79
CA ARG A 347 14.83 -11.87 -42.12
C ARG A 347 14.17 -10.94 -43.15
N GLN A 348 14.93 -10.05 -43.77
CA GLN A 348 14.42 -9.07 -44.74
C GLN A 348 13.63 -9.72 -45.90
N GLU A 349 14.02 -10.93 -46.29
CA GLU A 349 13.38 -11.69 -47.36
C GLU A 349 12.01 -12.26 -47.00
N THR A 350 11.64 -12.36 -45.72
CA THR A 350 10.37 -13.01 -45.33
C THR A 350 9.55 -12.19 -44.34
N GLY A 351 10.17 -11.22 -43.66
CA GLY A 351 9.53 -10.43 -42.60
C GLY A 351 9.30 -11.22 -41.30
N LEU A 352 9.89 -12.42 -41.17
CA LEU A 352 9.77 -13.26 -39.98
C LEU A 352 10.95 -13.07 -39.03
N ILE A 353 10.71 -13.28 -37.74
CA ILE A 353 11.74 -13.21 -36.69
C ILE A 353 12.84 -14.26 -36.96
N ASN A 354 14.09 -13.87 -36.70
CA ASN A 354 15.26 -14.72 -36.85
C ASN A 354 15.31 -15.83 -35.78
N TYR A 355 15.89 -16.98 -36.13
CA TYR A 355 15.99 -18.12 -35.22
C TYR A 355 16.63 -17.80 -33.84
N PRO A 356 17.78 -17.10 -33.75
CA PRO A 356 18.35 -16.76 -32.44
C PRO A 356 17.44 -15.83 -31.62
N VAL A 357 16.70 -14.95 -32.29
CA VAL A 357 15.82 -13.97 -31.62
C VAL A 357 14.58 -14.65 -31.06
N ILE A 358 13.99 -15.62 -31.77
CA ILE A 358 12.83 -16.34 -31.24
C ILE A 358 13.20 -17.23 -30.05
N LEU A 359 14.41 -17.79 -30.01
CA LEU A 359 14.89 -18.53 -28.83
C LEU A 359 14.94 -17.62 -27.59
N TYR A 360 15.40 -16.37 -27.74
CA TYR A 360 15.36 -15.40 -26.65
C TYR A 360 13.92 -15.12 -26.20
N PHE A 361 12.98 -14.89 -27.12
CA PHE A 361 11.57 -14.68 -26.74
C PHE A 361 10.93 -15.90 -26.05
N LEU A 362 11.33 -17.12 -26.44
CA LEU A 362 10.90 -18.34 -25.78
C LEU A 362 11.42 -18.45 -24.35
N GLU A 363 12.69 -18.10 -24.13
CA GLU A 363 13.28 -18.04 -22.79
C GLU A 363 12.57 -17.01 -21.92
N GLN A 364 12.27 -15.82 -22.46
CA GLN A 364 11.51 -14.80 -21.72
C GLN A 364 10.10 -15.27 -21.35
N GLU A 365 9.42 -16.01 -22.23
CA GLU A 365 8.09 -16.56 -21.93
C GLU A 365 8.15 -17.71 -20.92
N TYR A 366 9.21 -18.53 -20.98
CA TYR A 366 9.49 -19.55 -19.96
C TYR A 366 9.68 -18.92 -18.57
N PHE A 367 10.47 -17.84 -18.46
CA PHE A 367 10.60 -17.11 -17.18
C PHE A 367 9.28 -16.52 -16.70
N ARG A 368 8.43 -16.03 -17.61
CA ARG A 368 7.08 -15.55 -17.23
C ARG A 368 6.23 -16.67 -16.66
N TRP A 369 6.28 -17.87 -17.25
CA TRP A 369 5.60 -19.03 -16.69
C TRP A 369 6.14 -19.39 -15.29
N GLU A 370 7.46 -19.42 -15.08
CA GLU A 370 8.04 -19.73 -13.76
C GLU A 370 7.55 -18.78 -12.65
N HIS A 371 7.36 -17.50 -12.97
CA HIS A 371 6.96 -16.49 -11.99
C HIS A 371 5.44 -16.35 -11.83
N THR A 372 4.66 -16.61 -12.87
CA THR A 372 3.22 -16.32 -12.88
C THR A 372 2.34 -17.55 -12.97
N GLY A 373 2.89 -18.71 -13.33
CA GLY A 373 2.14 -19.92 -13.67
C GLY A 373 1.34 -19.82 -14.98
N ALA A 374 1.46 -18.72 -15.73
CA ALA A 374 0.73 -18.53 -16.98
C ALA A 374 1.19 -19.54 -18.05
N PRO A 375 0.27 -20.34 -18.65
CA PRO A 375 0.65 -21.35 -19.62
C PRO A 375 1.01 -20.70 -20.96
N PHE A 376 1.94 -21.31 -21.69
CA PHE A 376 2.21 -20.94 -23.07
C PHE A 376 2.44 -22.17 -23.94
N CYS A 377 2.15 -22.03 -25.23
CA CYS A 377 2.25 -23.11 -26.20
C CYS A 377 3.23 -22.78 -27.31
N LEU A 378 3.78 -23.84 -27.88
CA LEU A 378 4.70 -23.79 -29.00
C LEU A 378 4.18 -24.64 -30.15
N LEU A 379 4.13 -24.03 -31.33
CA LEU A 379 3.88 -24.73 -32.59
C LEU A 379 5.17 -24.73 -33.38
N ILE A 380 5.69 -25.92 -33.69
CA ILE A 380 6.76 -26.09 -34.69
C ILE A 380 6.13 -26.70 -35.93
N PHE A 381 6.39 -26.12 -37.09
CA PHE A 381 5.79 -26.58 -38.32
C PHE A 381 6.69 -26.44 -39.54
N GLU A 382 6.42 -27.28 -40.54
CA GLU A 382 7.02 -27.17 -41.86
C GLU A 382 5.94 -26.99 -42.91
N MET A 383 6.26 -26.19 -43.91
CA MET A 383 5.49 -26.03 -45.14
C MET A 383 6.35 -26.51 -46.30
N ARG A 384 5.79 -27.29 -47.22
CA ARG A 384 6.45 -27.74 -48.44
C ARG A 384 5.52 -27.69 -49.65
N VAL A 385 6.08 -27.48 -50.83
CA VAL A 385 5.33 -27.54 -52.09
C VAL A 385 5.43 -28.94 -52.66
N ARG A 386 4.30 -29.48 -53.10
CA ARG A 386 4.22 -30.76 -53.80
C ARG A 386 4.49 -30.52 -55.28
N THR A 387 5.62 -31.02 -55.75
CA THR A 387 6.02 -31.01 -57.17
C THR A 387 5.96 -32.45 -57.71
N PRO A 388 6.00 -32.63 -59.04
CA PRO A 388 6.17 -33.96 -59.62
C PRO A 388 7.44 -34.71 -59.14
N ALA A 389 8.46 -33.97 -58.67
CA ALA A 389 9.71 -34.53 -58.15
C ALA A 389 9.64 -34.88 -56.64
N GLY A 390 8.57 -34.49 -55.94
CA GLY A 390 8.36 -34.79 -54.52
C GLY A 390 8.00 -33.56 -53.70
N LEU A 391 8.36 -33.57 -52.41
CA LEU A 391 8.15 -32.43 -51.52
C LEU A 391 9.38 -31.54 -51.48
N GLU A 392 9.25 -30.33 -52.00
CA GLU A 392 10.31 -29.34 -52.07
C GLU A 392 10.11 -28.19 -51.06
N PRO A 393 11.18 -27.49 -50.65
CA PRO A 393 11.07 -26.28 -49.83
C PRO A 393 10.21 -25.21 -50.49
N LEU A 394 9.51 -24.39 -49.69
CA LEU A 394 8.73 -23.27 -50.23
C LEU A 394 9.65 -22.20 -50.84
N PRO A 395 9.31 -21.68 -52.04
CA PRO A 395 9.89 -20.44 -52.56
C PRO A 395 9.64 -19.25 -51.62
N LEU A 396 10.54 -18.27 -51.63
CA LEU A 396 10.47 -17.08 -50.76
C LEU A 396 9.14 -16.30 -50.90
N SER A 397 8.58 -16.21 -52.11
CA SER A 397 7.29 -15.57 -52.35
C SER A 397 6.14 -16.25 -51.59
N MET A 398 6.14 -17.59 -51.54
CA MET A 398 5.16 -18.37 -50.78
C MET A 398 5.33 -18.18 -49.28
N ILE A 399 6.57 -18.12 -48.78
CA ILE A 399 6.83 -17.89 -47.36
C ILE A 399 6.32 -16.50 -46.95
N LYS A 400 6.54 -15.46 -47.77
CA LYS A 400 6.02 -14.11 -47.51
C LYS A 400 4.50 -14.08 -47.43
N GLU A 401 3.81 -14.74 -48.36
CA GLU A 401 2.35 -14.78 -48.38
C GLU A 401 1.79 -15.60 -47.21
N ALA A 402 2.39 -16.76 -46.90
CA ALA A 402 2.03 -17.55 -45.73
C ALA A 402 2.20 -16.74 -44.43
N ALA A 403 3.32 -16.04 -44.27
CA ALA A 403 3.56 -15.17 -43.12
C ALA A 403 2.50 -14.06 -43.01
N ARG A 404 2.16 -13.40 -44.13
CA ARG A 404 1.11 -12.38 -44.18
C ARG A 404 -0.23 -12.93 -43.69
N ARG A 405 -0.61 -14.11 -44.17
CA ARG A 405 -1.87 -14.79 -43.79
C ARG A 405 -1.90 -15.20 -42.33
N ILE A 406 -0.81 -15.78 -41.82
CA ILE A 406 -0.70 -16.16 -40.39
C ILE A 406 -0.79 -14.90 -39.51
N ASN A 407 -0.17 -13.79 -39.93
CA ASN A 407 -0.22 -12.52 -39.22
C ASN A 407 -1.63 -11.93 -39.10
N LEU A 408 -2.57 -12.29 -40.00
CA LEU A 408 -3.97 -11.85 -39.92
C LEU A 408 -4.79 -12.62 -38.87
N VAL A 409 -4.35 -13.83 -38.49
CA VAL A 409 -5.11 -14.70 -37.59
C VAL A 409 -4.44 -14.94 -36.24
N LYS A 410 -3.16 -14.62 -36.10
CA LYS A 410 -2.48 -14.61 -34.80
C LYS A 410 -2.77 -13.31 -34.04
N ARG A 411 -2.59 -13.32 -32.72
CA ARG A 411 -2.67 -12.12 -31.86
C ARG A 411 -1.39 -11.31 -31.97
N ASN A 412 -1.44 -10.06 -31.50
CA ASN A 412 -0.27 -9.17 -31.48
C ASN A 412 0.86 -9.69 -30.58
N ILE A 413 0.53 -10.47 -29.55
CA ILE A 413 1.50 -11.08 -28.62
C ILE A 413 2.09 -12.40 -29.14
N ASP A 414 1.48 -13.02 -30.15
CA ASP A 414 1.95 -14.27 -30.73
C ASP A 414 3.16 -13.98 -31.65
N GLN A 415 4.22 -14.78 -31.54
CA GLN A 415 5.48 -14.55 -32.27
C GLN A 415 5.69 -15.61 -33.34
N LEU A 416 5.84 -15.17 -34.60
CA LEU A 416 6.09 -16.02 -35.76
C LEU A 416 7.52 -15.87 -36.26
N ALA A 417 8.24 -16.98 -36.39
CA ALA A 417 9.67 -16.98 -36.69
C ALA A 417 10.09 -18.13 -37.62
N HIS A 418 11.30 -18.01 -38.17
CA HIS A 418 12.02 -19.14 -38.75
C HIS A 418 12.56 -20.05 -37.66
N PHE A 419 12.54 -21.36 -37.94
CA PHE A 419 13.06 -22.39 -37.06
C PHE A 419 13.98 -23.34 -37.82
N GLU A 420 15.24 -23.43 -37.38
CA GLU A 420 16.28 -24.21 -38.08
C GLU A 420 16.34 -23.86 -39.59
N THR A 421 16.44 -24.86 -40.48
CA THR A 421 16.66 -24.67 -41.92
C THR A 421 15.37 -24.43 -42.70
N PHE A 422 14.34 -25.24 -42.49
CA PHE A 422 13.08 -25.21 -43.26
C PHE A 422 11.83 -25.11 -42.38
N GLY A 423 12.02 -25.07 -41.06
CA GLY A 423 10.94 -25.01 -40.10
C GLY A 423 10.50 -23.58 -39.81
N PHE A 424 9.34 -23.49 -39.20
CA PHE A 424 8.75 -22.29 -38.67
C PHE A 424 8.29 -22.55 -37.26
N LEU A 425 8.21 -21.48 -36.47
CA LEU A 425 7.81 -21.54 -35.09
C LEU A 425 6.81 -20.44 -34.80
N LEU A 426 5.69 -20.82 -34.17
CA LEU A 426 4.68 -19.90 -33.67
C LEU A 426 4.54 -20.11 -32.16
N MET A 427 4.95 -19.09 -31.40
CA MET A 427 4.86 -19.06 -29.93
C MET A 427 3.58 -18.34 -29.52
N LEU A 428 2.82 -18.96 -28.61
CA LEU A 428 1.49 -18.52 -28.16
C LEU A 428 1.48 -18.32 -26.63
N PRO A 429 1.74 -17.09 -26.14
CA PRO A 429 1.61 -16.74 -24.73
C PRO A 429 0.19 -16.96 -24.20
N TYR A 430 0.04 -17.21 -22.90
CA TYR A 430 -1.26 -17.34 -22.22
C TYR A 430 -2.23 -18.29 -22.94
N THR A 431 -1.73 -19.44 -23.39
CA THR A 431 -2.48 -20.39 -24.23
C THR A 431 -2.20 -21.82 -23.82
N GLY A 432 -3.26 -22.59 -23.57
CA GLY A 432 -3.18 -24.04 -23.34
C GLY A 432 -3.23 -24.87 -24.62
N VAL A 433 -2.89 -26.16 -24.52
CA VAL A 433 -2.63 -27.05 -25.67
C VAL A 433 -3.84 -27.22 -26.57
N GLN A 434 -5.03 -27.31 -26.00
CA GLN A 434 -6.28 -27.42 -26.77
C GLN A 434 -6.54 -26.17 -27.62
N ALA A 435 -6.37 -24.98 -27.04
CA ALA A 435 -6.54 -23.72 -27.74
C ALA A 435 -5.46 -23.55 -28.83
N ALA A 436 -4.21 -23.89 -28.52
CA ALA A 436 -3.11 -23.88 -29.48
C ALA A 436 -3.36 -24.82 -30.66
N THR A 437 -3.95 -25.99 -30.41
CA THR A 437 -4.35 -26.94 -31.47
C THR A 437 -5.42 -26.34 -32.38
N MET A 438 -6.38 -25.59 -31.83
CA MET A 438 -7.38 -24.88 -32.63
C MET A 438 -6.76 -23.73 -33.45
N VAL A 439 -5.77 -23.03 -32.90
CA VAL A 439 -5.00 -22.02 -33.65
C VAL A 439 -4.25 -22.66 -34.81
N ALA A 440 -3.58 -23.80 -34.60
CA ALA A 440 -2.90 -24.55 -35.66
C ALA A 440 -3.86 -24.93 -36.79
N LYS A 441 -5.04 -25.48 -36.46
CA LYS A 441 -6.07 -25.84 -37.45
C LYS A 441 -6.57 -24.64 -38.24
N ARG A 442 -6.84 -23.51 -37.57
CA ARG A 442 -7.24 -22.26 -38.24
C ARG A 442 -6.15 -21.75 -39.18
N VAL A 443 -4.89 -21.82 -38.76
CA VAL A 443 -3.75 -21.47 -39.63
C VAL A 443 -3.72 -22.39 -40.85
N THR A 444 -3.89 -23.70 -40.67
CA THR A 444 -3.98 -24.67 -41.76
C THR A 444 -5.09 -24.31 -42.76
N GLU A 445 -6.30 -24.00 -42.28
CA GLU A 445 -7.44 -23.62 -43.12
C GLU A 445 -7.14 -22.35 -43.95
N VAL A 446 -6.58 -21.32 -43.31
CA VAL A 446 -6.24 -20.04 -43.96
C VAL A 446 -5.14 -20.20 -45.01
N LEU A 447 -4.19 -21.12 -44.78
CA LEU A 447 -3.12 -21.40 -45.73
C LEU A 447 -3.61 -22.21 -46.95
N TRP A 448 -4.69 -22.99 -46.81
CA TRP A 448 -5.28 -23.75 -47.92
C TRP A 448 -6.37 -23.02 -48.71
N ASP A 449 -6.87 -21.89 -48.21
CA ASP A 449 -7.90 -21.09 -48.90
C ASP A 449 -7.44 -20.64 -50.30
N GLU A 450 -8.27 -20.98 -51.32
CA GLU A 450 -7.99 -20.94 -52.77
C GLU A 450 -7.89 -19.53 -53.36
N ASN A 451 -8.25 -18.47 -52.62
CA ASN A 451 -8.05 -17.07 -53.04
C ASN A 451 -6.58 -16.63 -52.91
N MET A 452 -5.65 -17.47 -53.34
CA MET A 452 -4.24 -17.13 -53.54
C MET A 452 -4.17 -16.18 -54.76
N GLY A 453 -3.39 -15.10 -54.66
CA GLY A 453 -3.09 -14.28 -55.82
C GLY A 453 -2.61 -15.11 -57.00
N THR A 454 -2.70 -14.52 -58.20
CA THR A 454 -2.64 -15.08 -59.57
C THR A 454 -1.50 -16.04 -59.95
N GLU A 455 -0.67 -16.54 -59.04
CA GLU A 455 0.49 -17.39 -59.34
C GLU A 455 0.49 -18.77 -58.64
N LEU A 456 -0.45 -19.12 -57.75
CA LEU A 456 -0.30 -20.31 -56.89
C LEU A 456 -1.58 -21.12 -56.66
N ASP A 457 -1.50 -22.42 -56.92
CA ASP A 457 -2.51 -23.43 -56.59
C ASP A 457 -2.31 -23.93 -55.15
N SER A 458 -3.18 -23.50 -54.22
CA SER A 458 -3.11 -23.86 -52.80
C SER A 458 -3.25 -25.37 -52.54
N ARG A 459 -3.73 -26.13 -53.53
CA ARG A 459 -3.88 -27.61 -53.52
C ARG A 459 -2.55 -28.37 -53.45
N ASN A 460 -1.43 -27.71 -53.73
CA ASN A 460 -0.10 -28.33 -53.69
C ASN A 460 0.69 -28.03 -52.40
N LEU A 461 0.10 -27.36 -51.41
CA LEU A 461 0.76 -27.03 -50.16
C LEU A 461 0.63 -28.18 -49.13
N ALA A 462 1.75 -28.78 -48.76
CA ALA A 462 1.84 -29.74 -47.66
C ALA A 462 2.26 -29.03 -46.37
N ILE A 463 1.54 -29.28 -45.28
CA ILE A 463 1.78 -28.64 -43.97
C ILE A 463 1.76 -29.70 -42.88
N ALA A 464 2.69 -29.59 -41.92
CA ALA A 464 2.74 -30.44 -40.74
C ALA A 464 3.05 -29.60 -39.50
N PHE A 465 2.18 -29.65 -38.49
CA PHE A 465 2.30 -28.96 -37.21
C PHE A 465 2.51 -29.96 -36.06
N GLY A 466 3.48 -29.65 -35.21
CA GLY A 466 3.63 -30.21 -33.87
C GLY A 466 3.27 -29.17 -32.82
N VAL A 467 2.36 -29.51 -31.92
CA VAL A 467 1.89 -28.63 -30.83
C VAL A 467 2.34 -29.19 -29.49
N THR A 468 2.83 -28.33 -28.60
CA THR A 468 3.19 -28.67 -27.21
C THR A 468 2.93 -27.48 -26.29
N GLY A 469 2.74 -27.70 -25.00
CA GLY A 469 2.52 -26.65 -24.01
C GLY A 469 3.26 -26.86 -22.69
N ILE A 470 3.61 -25.74 -22.05
CA ILE A 470 4.03 -25.71 -20.65
C ILE A 470 2.89 -25.09 -19.83
N PRO A 471 2.49 -25.70 -18.69
CA PRO A 471 3.06 -26.89 -18.06
C PRO A 471 2.42 -28.23 -18.48
N GLU A 472 1.46 -28.21 -19.42
CA GLU A 472 0.60 -29.38 -19.71
C GLU A 472 1.38 -30.60 -20.22
N ASP A 473 2.32 -30.40 -21.14
CA ASP A 473 3.08 -31.46 -21.80
C ASP A 473 4.53 -31.55 -21.31
N CYS A 474 5.09 -30.43 -20.87
CA CYS A 474 6.50 -30.26 -20.54
C CYS A 474 6.65 -29.30 -19.34
N GLN A 475 7.79 -29.39 -18.65
CA GLN A 475 8.17 -28.45 -17.58
C GLN A 475 9.49 -27.73 -17.87
N ASP A 476 10.16 -28.08 -18.96
CA ASP A 476 11.47 -27.55 -19.36
C ASP A 476 11.41 -27.10 -20.83
N LEU A 477 12.11 -26.02 -21.15
CA LEU A 477 12.11 -25.43 -22.48
C LEU A 477 12.77 -26.33 -23.55
N GLY A 478 13.84 -27.04 -23.19
CA GLY A 478 14.50 -27.99 -24.08
C GLY A 478 13.62 -29.20 -24.40
N MET A 479 12.91 -29.71 -23.40
CA MET A 479 11.89 -30.75 -23.57
C MET A 479 10.73 -30.28 -24.45
N MET A 480 10.27 -29.03 -24.27
CA MET A 480 9.22 -28.44 -25.08
C MET A 480 9.61 -28.43 -26.57
N LEU A 481 10.80 -27.94 -26.92
CA LEU A 481 11.30 -27.92 -28.30
C LEU A 481 11.36 -29.33 -28.91
N SER A 482 11.86 -30.30 -28.14
CA SER A 482 11.98 -31.69 -28.57
C SER A 482 10.61 -32.34 -28.80
N ALA A 483 9.67 -32.14 -27.87
CA ALA A 483 8.30 -32.64 -27.94
C ALA A 483 7.52 -32.07 -29.14
N ALA A 484 7.64 -30.76 -29.40
CA ALA A 484 7.04 -30.13 -30.57
C ALA A 484 7.59 -30.71 -31.88
N LYS A 485 8.91 -30.93 -31.96
CA LYS A 485 9.55 -31.52 -33.15
C LYS A 485 9.11 -32.96 -33.38
N ASP A 486 9.00 -33.75 -32.32
CA ASP A 486 8.52 -35.13 -32.39
C ASP A 486 7.05 -35.21 -32.82
N ALA A 487 6.19 -34.35 -32.27
CA ALA A 487 4.80 -34.22 -32.69
C ALA A 487 4.68 -33.80 -34.18
N MET A 488 5.52 -32.87 -34.64
CA MET A 488 5.56 -32.48 -36.06
C MET A 488 6.00 -33.65 -36.95
N ASN A 489 6.98 -34.44 -36.54
CA ASN A 489 7.40 -35.63 -37.30
C ASN A 489 6.30 -36.69 -37.34
N SER A 490 5.56 -36.85 -36.24
CA SER A 490 4.36 -37.70 -36.19
C SER A 490 3.25 -37.21 -37.12
N SER A 491 3.07 -35.89 -37.24
CA SER A 491 2.19 -35.27 -38.23
C SER A 491 2.60 -35.62 -39.67
N LYS A 492 3.90 -35.52 -40.00
CA LYS A 492 4.44 -35.91 -41.31
C LYS A 492 4.23 -37.41 -41.62
N ALA A 493 4.42 -38.29 -40.62
CA ALA A 493 4.29 -39.73 -40.79
C ALA A 493 2.82 -40.19 -40.93
N SER A 494 1.91 -39.58 -40.17
CA SER A 494 0.48 -39.91 -40.18
C SER A 494 -0.30 -39.25 -41.32
N GLY A 495 0.26 -38.18 -41.92
CA GLY A 495 -0.45 -37.34 -42.88
C GLY A 495 -1.52 -36.44 -42.27
N THR A 496 -1.67 -36.45 -40.93
CA THR A 496 -2.58 -35.53 -40.24
C THR A 496 -1.90 -34.17 -40.06
N PRO A 497 -2.48 -33.05 -40.50
CA PRO A 497 -1.78 -31.76 -40.55
C PRO A 497 -1.38 -31.18 -39.19
N VAL A 498 -2.11 -31.54 -38.12
CA VAL A 498 -1.87 -31.04 -36.77
C VAL A 498 -1.83 -32.20 -35.80
N VAL A 499 -0.72 -32.34 -35.09
CA VAL A 499 -0.55 -33.33 -34.02
C VAL A 499 -0.10 -32.60 -32.77
N SER A 500 -0.82 -32.79 -31.67
CA SER A 500 -0.38 -32.38 -30.33
C SER A 500 0.48 -33.48 -29.72
N PHE A 501 1.60 -33.11 -29.10
CA PHE A 501 2.32 -34.01 -28.22
C PHE A 501 1.39 -34.48 -27.10
N ARG A 502 1.61 -35.71 -26.63
CA ARG A 502 0.96 -36.23 -25.43
C ARG A 502 2.04 -36.88 -24.61
N ALA A 503 2.42 -36.27 -23.51
CA ALA A 503 3.28 -36.93 -22.54
C ALA A 503 2.56 -38.20 -22.06
N SER A 504 3.22 -39.35 -22.13
CA SER A 504 2.75 -40.56 -21.45
C SER A 504 2.61 -40.19 -19.97
N ARG A 505 1.38 -40.05 -19.47
CA ARG A 505 1.15 -39.96 -18.02
C ARG A 505 1.67 -41.27 -17.44
N ASN A 506 2.86 -41.24 -16.85
CA ASN A 506 3.32 -42.35 -16.02
C ASN A 506 2.23 -42.60 -14.97
N GLN A 507 1.82 -43.86 -14.88
CA GLN A 507 0.98 -44.39 -13.82
C GLN A 507 1.63 -44.18 -12.45
#